data_AF-A0A504YF25-F1
#
_entry.id   AF-A0A504YF25-F1
#
_cell.length_a   1.000
_cell.length_b   1.000
_cell.length_c   1.000
_cell.angle_alpha   90.00
_cell.angle_beta   90.00
_cell.angle_gamma   90.00
#
_symmetry.space_group_name_H-M   'P 1'
#
loop_
_entity.id
_entity.type
_entity.pdbx_description
1 polymer ?
#
loop_
_entity_poly.entity_id
_entity_poly.type
_entity_poly.pdbx_seq_one_letter_code
_entity_poly.pdbx_strand_id
1 'polypeptide(L)'
;MRRSCMQHNRELYCYLVTKISWKGSYKRLLTVGTMGVTTYNKDTLRVTNQWPYSEIYSVRPDPNIKSSQPQLQRLILTVVDNNRKRHELTFASEYRVEVLTDLLRFRDRFGDRLKQFPVSDHYLLIL
;
A
#
# COMPACT_ATOMS: atom_id res chain seq x y z
N MET A 1 -17.82 -8.57 -2.83
CA MET A 1 -17.42 -9.99 -2.91
C MET A 1 -15.90 -10.05 -2.99
N ARG A 2 -15.24 -11.06 -2.42
CA ARG A 2 -13.78 -11.19 -2.55
C ARG A 2 -13.42 -11.52 -3.99
N ARG A 3 -12.31 -10.97 -4.51
CA ARG A 3 -11.75 -11.29 -5.82
C ARG A 3 -11.24 -12.73 -5.85
N SER A 4 -11.42 -13.43 -6.98
CA SER A 4 -11.00 -14.84 -7.12
C SER A 4 -9.52 -15.06 -6.81
N CYS A 5 -8.64 -14.15 -7.25
CA CYS A 5 -7.20 -14.18 -6.96
C CYS A 5 -6.83 -13.97 -5.48
N MET A 6 -7.80 -13.67 -4.61
CA MET A 6 -7.60 -13.44 -3.18
C MET A 6 -8.58 -14.27 -2.31
N GLN A 7 -9.12 -15.39 -2.82
CA GLN A 7 -10.05 -16.23 -2.06
C GLN A 7 -9.44 -16.82 -0.79
N HIS A 8 -8.14 -17.16 -0.83
CA HIS A 8 -7.40 -17.72 0.31
C HIS A 8 -6.61 -16.66 1.09
N ASN A 9 -6.90 -15.37 0.89
CA ASN A 9 -6.24 -14.30 1.64
C ASN A 9 -6.63 -14.39 3.11
N ARG A 10 -5.62 -14.49 3.99
CA ARG A 10 -5.79 -14.39 5.45
C ARG A 10 -5.28 -13.03 5.88
N GLU A 11 -6.08 -12.28 6.62
CA GLU A 11 -5.67 -10.99 7.17
C GLU A 11 -4.68 -11.23 8.33
N LEU A 12 -3.54 -10.55 8.32
CA LEU A 12 -2.50 -10.67 9.33
C LEU A 12 -2.48 -9.45 10.25
N TYR A 13 -2.71 -8.27 9.68
CA TYR A 13 -2.74 -6.99 10.38
C TYR A 13 -3.99 -6.21 9.98
N CYS A 14 -4.55 -5.42 10.90
CA CYS A 14 -5.76 -4.64 10.68
C CYS A 14 -5.66 -3.29 11.38
N TYR A 15 -5.87 -2.22 10.61
CA TYR A 15 -5.78 -0.85 11.10
C TYR A 15 -7.04 -0.06 10.77
N LEU A 16 -7.55 0.68 11.75
CA LEU A 16 -8.54 1.72 11.48
C LEU A 16 -7.83 2.91 10.83
N VAL A 17 -8.21 3.23 9.60
CA VAL A 17 -7.62 4.33 8.82
C VAL A 17 -8.70 5.28 8.34
N THR A 18 -8.31 6.52 8.06
CA THR A 18 -9.11 7.44 7.25
C THR A 18 -8.61 7.37 5.81
N LYS A 19 -9.42 6.82 4.89
CA LYS A 19 -9.14 6.91 3.46
C LYS A 19 -9.55 8.29 2.96
N ILE A 20 -8.63 8.98 2.30
CA ILE A 20 -8.84 10.32 1.74
C ILE A 20 -9.04 10.16 0.22
N SER A 21 -10.07 10.82 -0.32
CA SER A 21 -10.39 10.77 -1.74
C SER A 21 -11.06 12.06 -2.19
N TRP A 22 -11.23 12.22 -3.50
CA TRP A 22 -11.99 13.34 -4.06
C TRP A 22 -13.46 13.37 -3.61
N LYS A 23 -14.07 12.21 -3.30
CA LYS A 23 -15.44 12.11 -2.76
C LYS A 23 -15.52 12.46 -1.27
N GLY A 24 -14.40 12.78 -0.64
CA GLY A 24 -14.28 13.04 0.79
C GLY A 24 -13.47 11.97 1.53
N SER A 25 -13.50 12.09 2.85
CA SER A 25 -12.74 11.27 3.79
C SER A 25 -13.65 10.33 4.56
N TYR A 26 -13.23 9.07 4.72
CA TYR A 26 -14.07 8.06 5.35
C TYR A 26 -13.24 7.02 6.10
N LYS A 27 -13.79 6.53 7.22
CA LYS A 27 -13.15 5.47 8.01
C LYS A 27 -13.26 4.11 7.32
N ARG A 28 -12.15 3.37 7.27
CA ARG A 28 -12.05 1.99 6.75
C ARG A 28 -11.16 1.18 7.66
N LEU A 29 -11.37 -0.13 7.67
CA LEU A 29 -10.32 -1.04 8.11
C LEU A 29 -9.42 -1.28 6.90
N LEU A 30 -8.13 -1.01 7.04
CA LEU A 30 -7.09 -1.39 6.08
C LEU A 30 -6.41 -2.64 6.65
N THR A 31 -6.44 -3.73 5.90
CA THR A 31 -5.79 -4.98 6.30
C THR A 31 -4.64 -5.32 5.37
N VAL A 32 -3.60 -5.88 5.97
CA VAL A 32 -2.47 -6.49 5.27
C VAL A 32 -2.60 -7.99 5.44
N GLY A 33 -2.77 -8.71 4.34
CA GLY A 33 -3.01 -10.14 4.34
C GLY A 33 -1.92 -10.95 3.65
N THR A 34 -2.09 -12.27 3.60
CA THR A 34 -1.11 -13.19 2.99
C THR A 34 -0.94 -13.00 1.48
N MET A 35 -1.96 -12.48 0.79
CA MET A 35 -2.00 -12.34 -0.67
C MET A 35 -2.09 -10.90 -1.17
N GLY A 36 -2.39 -9.94 -0.29
CA GLY A 36 -2.48 -8.53 -0.66
C GLY A 36 -3.13 -7.68 0.42
N VAL A 37 -3.62 -6.52 -0.01
CA VAL A 37 -4.25 -5.51 0.84
C VAL A 37 -5.75 -5.47 0.59
N THR A 38 -6.54 -5.43 1.67
CA THR A 38 -8.00 -5.28 1.58
C THR A 38 -8.45 -4.07 2.39
N THR A 39 -9.48 -3.37 1.90
CA THR A 39 -10.17 -2.36 2.70
C THR A 39 -11.60 -2.78 2.98
N TYR A 40 -12.05 -2.61 4.21
CA TYR A 40 -13.41 -2.93 4.65
C TYR A 40 -14.14 -1.69 5.13
N ASN A 41 -15.46 -1.69 4.95
CA ASN A 41 -16.34 -0.80 5.70
C ASN A 41 -16.19 -1.11 7.20
N LYS A 42 -15.97 -0.10 8.04
CA LYS A 42 -15.66 -0.30 9.47
C LYS A 42 -16.80 -0.91 10.28
N ASP A 43 -18.05 -0.70 9.86
CA ASP A 43 -19.25 -1.07 10.62
C ASP A 43 -19.80 -2.41 10.13
N THR A 44 -19.83 -2.61 8.82
CA THR A 44 -20.43 -3.81 8.20
C THR A 44 -19.42 -4.90 7.89
N LEU A 45 -18.12 -4.61 8.02
CA LEU A 45 -17.02 -5.52 7.66
C LEU A 45 -17.10 -6.04 6.21
N ARG A 46 -17.86 -5.37 5.34
CA ARG A 46 -17.92 -5.69 3.92
C ARG A 46 -16.67 -5.20 3.23
N VAL A 47 -16.08 -6.06 2.40
CA VAL A 47 -14.98 -5.70 1.49
C VAL A 47 -15.41 -4.54 0.60
N THR A 48 -14.59 -3.50 0.55
CA THR A 48 -14.79 -2.32 -0.31
C THR A 48 -13.81 -2.28 -1.47
N ASN A 49 -12.55 -2.66 -1.27
CA ASN A 49 -11.55 -2.80 -2.34
C ASN A 49 -10.51 -3.86 -1.98
N GLN A 50 -9.87 -4.43 -2.99
CA GLN A 50 -8.83 -5.46 -2.84
C GLN A 50 -7.75 -5.32 -3.90
N TRP A 51 -6.50 -5.38 -3.46
CA TRP A 51 -5.31 -5.33 -4.30
C TRP A 51 -4.39 -6.50 -3.95
N PRO A 52 -4.25 -7.53 -4.81
CA PRO A 52 -3.18 -8.51 -4.64
C PRO A 52 -1.83 -7.79 -4.71
N TYR A 53 -0.79 -8.37 -4.09
CA TYR A 53 0.53 -7.73 -4.08
C TYR A 53 1.05 -7.40 -5.49
N SER A 54 0.73 -8.21 -6.50
CA SER A 54 1.08 -7.97 -7.90
C SER A 54 0.48 -6.68 -8.50
N GLU A 55 -0.50 -6.06 -7.85
CA GLU A 55 -1.07 -4.76 -8.26
C GLU A 55 -0.55 -3.60 -7.42
N ILE A 56 0.21 -3.86 -6.36
CA ILE A 56 0.80 -2.81 -5.54
C ILE A 56 2.14 -2.43 -6.16
N TYR A 57 2.28 -1.18 -6.58
CA TYR A 57 3.52 -0.65 -7.15
C TYR A 57 4.48 -0.16 -6.05
N SER A 58 3.96 0.60 -5.09
CA SER A 58 4.77 1.14 -4.00
C SER A 58 3.91 1.57 -2.81
N VAL A 59 4.56 1.71 -1.66
CA VAL A 59 3.99 2.35 -0.47
C VAL A 59 5.03 3.30 0.11
N ARG A 60 4.59 4.50 0.53
CA ARG A 60 5.48 5.54 1.06
C ARG A 60 4.74 6.46 2.05
N PRO A 61 5.45 7.13 2.96
CA PRO A 61 4.91 8.30 3.65
C PRO A 61 4.46 9.35 2.62
N ASP A 62 3.41 10.11 2.95
CA ASP A 62 3.04 11.27 2.14
C ASP A 62 4.06 12.41 2.35
N PRO A 63 4.81 12.82 1.30
CA PRO A 63 5.87 13.83 1.42
C PRO A 63 5.33 15.24 1.66
N ASN A 64 4.03 15.46 1.41
CA ASN A 64 3.42 16.78 1.59
C ASN A 64 3.07 17.06 3.05
N ILE A 65 3.21 16.07 3.95
CA ILE A 65 3.00 16.25 5.38
C ILE A 65 4.32 16.64 6.03
N LYS A 66 4.37 17.88 6.53
CA LYS A 66 5.49 18.38 7.34
C LYS A 66 5.49 17.68 8.71
N SER A 67 6.67 17.48 9.29
CA SER A 67 6.85 16.89 10.63
C SER A 67 6.08 17.63 11.74
N SER A 68 5.73 18.89 11.52
CA SER A 68 4.95 19.73 12.44
C SER A 68 3.43 19.46 12.44
N GLN A 69 2.92 18.56 11.58
CA GLN A 69 1.51 18.14 11.57
C GLN A 69 1.37 16.64 11.91
N PRO A 70 1.79 16.22 13.11
CA PRO A 70 1.82 14.81 13.51
C PRO A 70 0.44 14.15 13.52
N GLN A 71 -0.66 14.90 13.60
CA GLN A 71 -2.01 14.35 13.51
C GLN A 71 -2.39 13.90 12.09
N LEU A 72 -1.68 14.35 11.06
CA LEU A 72 -1.93 14.03 9.65
C LEU A 72 -0.99 12.95 9.14
N GLN A 73 -0.73 11.90 9.93
CA GLN A 73 0.17 10.82 9.53
C GLN A 73 -0.36 10.05 8.31
N ARG A 74 -0.09 10.59 7.12
CA ARG A 74 -0.56 10.05 5.85
C ARG A 74 0.49 9.16 5.21
N LEU A 75 -0.01 8.12 4.56
CA LEU A 75 0.72 7.23 3.66
C LEU A 75 0.02 7.18 2.32
N ILE A 76 0.81 6.92 1.28
CA ILE A 76 0.36 6.77 -0.09
C ILE A 76 0.65 5.34 -0.51
N LEU A 77 -0.40 4.63 -0.93
CA LEU A 77 -0.33 3.33 -1.58
C LEU A 77 -0.56 3.54 -3.07
N THR A 78 0.45 3.26 -3.89
CA THR A 78 0.32 3.32 -5.35
C THR A 78 -0.01 1.94 -5.87
N VAL A 79 -1.14 1.83 -6.58
CA VAL A 79 -1.61 0.58 -7.20
C VAL A 79 -1.65 0.73 -8.72
N VAL A 80 -1.51 -0.38 -9.43
CA VAL A 80 -1.56 -0.48 -10.89
C VAL A 80 -2.88 -1.14 -11.28
N ASP A 81 -3.62 -0.52 -12.19
CA ASP A 81 -4.83 -1.13 -12.76
C ASP A 81 -4.51 -2.09 -13.93
N ASN A 82 -5.55 -2.74 -14.46
CA ASN A 82 -5.41 -3.66 -15.59
C ASN A 82 -4.83 -3.00 -16.86
N ASN A 83 -4.92 -1.67 -16.98
CA ASN A 83 -4.38 -0.90 -18.10
C ASN A 83 -2.95 -0.40 -17.82
N ARG A 84 -2.28 -0.95 -16.79
CA ARG A 84 -0.95 -0.52 -16.32
C ARG A 84 -0.88 0.94 -15.86
N LYS A 85 -2.02 1.56 -15.59
CA LYS A 85 -2.07 2.93 -15.07
C LYS A 85 -1.92 2.91 -13.56
N ARG A 86 -1.07 3.80 -13.05
CA ARG A 86 -0.83 3.98 -11.62
C ARG A 86 -1.88 4.88 -11.00
N HIS A 87 -2.38 4.50 -9.83
CA HIS A 87 -3.33 5.24 -9.01
C HIS A 87 -2.80 5.38 -7.60
N GLU A 88 -2.84 6.59 -7.05
CA GLU A 88 -2.46 6.84 -5.67
C GLU A 88 -3.67 6.80 -4.74
N LEU A 89 -3.53 6.07 -3.65
CA LEU A 89 -4.52 5.96 -2.58
C LEU A 89 -3.91 6.54 -1.31
N THR A 90 -4.51 7.62 -0.81
CA THR A 90 -4.05 8.27 0.42
C THR A 90 -4.82 7.75 1.63
N PHE A 91 -4.10 7.32 2.64
CA PHE A 91 -4.65 6.92 3.94
C PHE A 91 -3.99 7.72 5.06
N ALA A 92 -4.74 8.03 6.11
CA ALA A 92 -4.22 8.57 7.36
C ALA A 92 -4.43 7.56 8.49
N SER A 93 -3.41 7.37 9.33
CA SER A 93 -3.47 6.49 10.50
C SER A 93 -2.50 6.97 11.57
N GLU A 94 -2.91 6.95 12.84
CA GLU A 94 -2.00 7.19 13.97
C GLU A 94 -0.86 6.15 14.03
N TYR A 95 -1.08 4.98 13.44
CA TYR A 95 -0.12 3.87 13.33
C TYR A 95 0.59 3.84 11.96
N ARG A 96 0.91 5.01 11.38
CA ARG A 96 1.48 5.07 10.02
C ARG A 96 2.76 4.25 9.88
N VAL A 97 3.61 4.26 10.90
CA VAL A 97 4.90 3.55 10.86
C VAL A 97 4.68 2.05 10.82
N GLU A 98 3.76 1.54 11.61
CA GLU A 98 3.39 0.14 11.71
C GLU A 98 2.73 -0.32 10.40
N VAL A 99 1.76 0.45 9.88
CA VAL A 99 1.12 0.17 8.59
C VAL A 99 2.15 0.08 7.47
N LEU A 100 3.07 1.04 7.38
CA LEU A 100 4.14 1.03 6.38
C LEU A 100 5.05 -0.18 6.55
N THR A 101 5.46 -0.47 7.79
CA THR A 101 6.33 -1.60 8.11
C THR A 101 5.69 -2.91 7.68
N ASP A 102 4.43 -3.15 8.05
CA ASP A 102 3.75 -4.41 7.77
C ASP A 102 3.41 -4.58 6.29
N LEU A 103 3.13 -3.49 5.57
CA LEU A 103 3.03 -3.52 4.09
C LEU A 103 4.37 -3.86 3.45
N LEU A 104 5.46 -3.26 3.92
CA LEU A 104 6.80 -3.43 3.35
C LEU A 104 7.40 -4.82 3.61
N ARG A 105 6.88 -5.59 4.57
CA ARG A 105 7.23 -7.03 4.73
C ARG A 105 6.96 -7.86 3.47
N PHE A 106 6.05 -7.41 2.61
CA PHE A 106 5.67 -8.10 1.36
C PHE A 106 6.19 -7.40 0.11
N ARG A 107 7.14 -6.47 0.26
CA ARG A 107 7.69 -5.67 -0.85
C ARG A 107 8.25 -6.54 -1.98
N ASP A 108 8.78 -7.72 -1.67
CA ASP A 108 9.31 -8.69 -2.63
C ASP A 108 8.25 -9.22 -3.62
N ARG A 109 6.97 -9.07 -3.29
CA ARG A 109 5.79 -9.52 -4.06
C ARG A 109 5.07 -8.40 -4.81
N PHE A 110 5.51 -7.16 -4.69
CA PHE A 110 4.89 -6.01 -5.35
C PHE A 110 5.00 -6.11 -6.88
N GLY A 111 3.97 -5.60 -7.57
CA GLY A 111 3.93 -5.50 -9.03
C GLY A 111 4.96 -4.51 -9.57
N ASP A 112 5.58 -4.85 -10.70
CA ASP A 112 6.71 -4.16 -11.35
C ASP A 112 8.05 -4.20 -10.60
N ARG A 113 8.81 -5.28 -10.83
CA ARG A 113 10.28 -5.19 -10.80
C ARG A 113 10.78 -4.58 -12.11
N LEU A 114 11.03 -3.27 -12.08
CA LEU A 114 12.22 -2.70 -12.70
C LEU A 114 12.89 -1.80 -11.65
N LYS A 115 13.68 -2.42 -10.76
CA LYS A 115 14.83 -1.71 -10.20
C LYS A 115 15.86 -1.72 -11.34
N GLN A 116 16.20 -0.60 -11.98
CA GLN A 116 17.04 0.43 -11.39
C GLN A 116 18.19 -0.17 -10.59
N PHE A 117 19.04 -0.92 -11.27
CA PHE A 117 20.47 -0.59 -11.36
C PHE A 117 20.88 -0.88 -12.81
N PRO A 118 21.14 0.13 -13.68
CA PRO A 118 22.22 -0.11 -14.63
C PRO A 118 23.44 -0.42 -13.76
N VAL A 119 23.99 -1.63 -13.91
CA VAL A 119 25.37 -1.85 -13.49
C VAL A 119 26.15 -0.92 -14.41
N SER A 120 26.46 0.28 -13.93
CA SER A 120 27.44 1.12 -14.60
C SER A 120 28.73 0.31 -14.59
N ASP A 121 29.21 -0.04 -15.77
CA ASP A 121 30.51 -0.66 -16.02
C ASP A 121 31.67 0.23 -15.53
N HIS A 122 31.82 0.37 -14.21
CA HIS A 122 32.90 1.12 -13.59
C HIS A 122 33.36 0.49 -12.27
N TYR A 123 33.55 -0.84 -12.28
CA TYR A 123 34.52 -1.49 -11.40
C TYR A 123 35.15 -2.69 -12.14
N LEU A 124 35.85 -2.40 -13.23
CA LEU A 124 36.96 -3.25 -13.67
C LEU A 124 38.19 -2.33 -13.78
N LEU A 125 38.97 -2.28 -12.69
CA LEU A 125 40.38 -1.89 -12.59
C LEU A 125 40.70 -1.56 -11.13
N ILE A 126 40.79 -2.58 -10.28
CA ILE A 126 41.90 -2.74 -9.33
C ILE A 126 42.04 -4.26 -9.14
N LEU A 127 42.97 -4.83 -9.91
CA LEU A 127 43.92 -5.91 -9.58
C LEU A 127 44.58 -6.34 -10.91
#